data_AF-A0AAV8WUB6-F1
#
_entry.id   AF-A0AAV8WUB6-F1
#
_cell.length_a   1.000
_cell.length_b   1.000
_cell.length_c   1.000
_cell.angle_alpha   90.00
_cell.angle_beta   90.00
_cell.angle_gamma   90.00
#
_symmetry.space_group_name_H-M   'P 1'
#
loop_
_entity.id
_entity.type
_entity.pdbx_description
1 polymer ?
#
loop_
_entity_poly.entity_id
_entity_poly.type
_entity_poly.pdbx_seq_one_letter_code
_entity_poly.pdbx_strand_id
1 'polypeptide(L)'
;MITRVKIEHAFALLKGRFRRLKDFLDINEEQNIVYIIVVCYVLHNICIMHGDDKDIAQYINEGLAQVDLINIQNADGNINEQTGVILRE
;
A
#
# COMPACT_ATOMS: atom_id res chain seq x y z
N MET A 1 4.63 4.89 -18.96
CA MET A 1 4.77 3.63 -18.19
C MET A 1 5.77 3.76 -17.04
N ILE A 2 7.04 4.12 -17.31
CA ILE A 2 8.12 4.13 -16.30
C ILE A 2 7.89 5.12 -15.14
N THR A 3 7.31 6.29 -15.41
CA THR A 3 7.05 7.31 -14.37
C THR A 3 6.00 6.85 -13.35
N ARG A 4 4.94 6.16 -13.80
CA ARG A 4 3.88 5.65 -12.91
C ARG A 4 4.42 4.61 -11.94
N VAL A 5 5.26 3.69 -12.43
CA VAL A 5 5.91 2.66 -11.60
C VAL A 5 6.77 3.29 -10.50
N LYS A 6 7.55 4.33 -10.83
CA LYS A 6 8.36 5.06 -9.84
C LYS A 6 7.49 5.75 -8.78
N ILE A 7 6.37 6.34 -9.20
CA ILE A 7 5.41 6.99 -8.30
C ILE A 7 4.77 5.95 -7.38
N GLU A 8 4.34 4.82 -7.91
CA GLU A 8 3.73 3.73 -7.13
C GLU A 8 4.70 3.15 -6.10
N HIS A 9 5.96 2.93 -6.48
CA HIS A 9 7.00 2.52 -5.54
C HIS A 9 7.24 3.56 -4.44
N ALA A 10 7.30 4.85 -4.79
CA ALA A 10 7.47 5.91 -3.79
C ALA A 10 6.31 5.94 -2.79
N PHE A 11 5.07 5.79 -3.27
CA PHE A 11 3.89 5.72 -2.40
C PHE A 11 3.85 4.44 -1.55
N ALA A 12 4.31 3.30 -2.06
CA ALA A 12 4.40 2.07 -1.29
C ALA A 12 5.37 2.23 -0.10
N LEU A 13 6.55 2.80 -0.34
CA LEU A 13 7.54 3.09 0.71
C LEU A 13 7.02 4.11 1.72
N LEU A 14 6.33 5.15 1.25
CA LEU A 14 5.72 6.17 2.11
C LEU A 14 4.70 5.56 3.07
N LYS A 15 3.82 4.69 2.58
CA LYS A 15 2.79 3.99 3.37
C LYS A 15 3.39 2.98 4.35
N GLY A 16 4.52 2.37 4.00
CA GLY A 16 5.25 1.47 4.89
C GLY A 16 5.89 2.20 6.07
N ARG A 17 6.57 3.34 5.81
CA ARG A 17 7.20 4.16 6.86
C ARG A 17 6.16 4.88 7.73
N PHE A 18 5.18 5.54 7.12
CA PHE A 18 4.16 6.30 7.83
C PHE A 18 2.88 5.48 7.98
N ARG A 19 2.90 4.45 8.83
CA ARG A 19 1.73 3.57 9.04
C ARG A 19 0.44 4.32 9.40
N ARG A 20 0.56 5.43 10.15
CA ARG A 20 -0.58 6.32 10.47
C ARG A 20 -1.25 6.93 9.24
N LEU A 21 -0.57 7.08 8.09
CA LEU A 21 -1.21 7.56 6.87
C LEU A 21 -2.33 6.62 6.39
N LYS A 22 -2.26 5.33 6.70
CA LYS A 22 -3.32 4.36 6.37
C LYS A 22 -4.63 4.70 7.10
N ASP A 23 -4.53 5.18 8.34
CA ASP A 23 -5.67 5.56 9.16
C ASP A 23 -6.17 6.99 8.83
N PHE A 24 -5.28 7.86 8.34
CA PHE A 24 -5.60 9.25 7.98
C PHE A 24 -6.12 9.44 6.54
N LEU A 25 -5.93 8.46 5.65
CA LEU A 25 -6.43 8.51 4.26
C LEU A 25 -7.96 8.43 4.17
N ASP A 26 -8.65 8.10 5.27
CA ASP A 26 -10.10 8.11 5.39
C ASP A 26 -10.68 9.52 5.72
N ILE A 27 -9.82 10.54 5.81
CA ILE A 27 -10.26 11.93 5.95
C ILE A 27 -10.87 12.39 4.62
N ASN A 28 -12.18 12.65 4.62
CA ASN A 28 -13.00 13.07 3.46
C ASN A 28 -12.63 14.45 2.86
N GLU A 29 -11.50 15.05 3.23
CA GLU A 29 -11.09 16.38 2.78
C GLU A 29 -9.88 16.24 1.84
N GLU A 30 -10.16 16.11 0.53
CA GLU A 30 -9.17 15.86 -0.52
C GLU A 30 -7.97 16.82 -0.49
N GLN A 31 -8.18 18.08 -0.11
CA GLN A 31 -7.10 19.07 -0.04
C GLN A 31 -6.06 18.72 1.05
N ASN A 32 -6.51 18.19 2.19
CA ASN A 32 -5.61 17.85 3.29
C ASN A 32 -4.72 16.64 2.94
N ILE A 33 -5.26 15.68 2.18
CA ILE A 33 -4.51 14.50 1.74
C ILE A 33 -3.30 14.92 0.89
N VAL A 34 -3.49 15.87 -0.04
CA VAL A 34 -2.41 16.35 -0.90
C VAL A 34 -1.29 16.99 -0.07
N TYR A 35 -1.63 17.86 0.89
CA TYR A 35 -0.64 18.47 1.78
C TYR A 35 0.11 17.44 2.63
N ILE A 36 -0.60 16.46 3.19
CA ILE A 36 -0.02 15.39 4.00
C ILE A 36 0.99 14.58 3.18
N ILE A 37 0.61 14.21 1.95
CA ILE A 37 1.48 13.46 1.04
C ILE A 37 2.77 14.24 0.74
N VAL A 38 2.65 15.53 0.42
CA VAL A 38 3.81 16.39 0.09
C VAL A 38 4.74 16.51 1.29
N VAL A 39 4.20 16.77 2.49
CA VAL A 39 4.98 16.87 3.73
C VAL A 39 5.69 15.55 4.03
N CYS A 40 4.98 14.43 3.92
CA CYS A 40 5.56 13.11 4.16
C CYS A 40 6.65 12.76 3.13
N TYR A 41 6.51 13.21 1.88
CA TYR A 41 7.55 13.02 0.86
C TYR A 41 8.83 13.79 1.19
N VAL A 42 8.71 15.04 1.64
CA VAL A 42 9.86 15.85 2.08
C VAL A 42 10.54 15.20 3.30
N LEU A 43 9.77 14.80 4.31
CA LEU A 43 10.27 14.09 5.49
C LEU A 43 10.95 12.76 5.13
N HIS A 44 10.37 12.01 4.21
CA HIS A 44 10.94 10.74 3.74
C HIS A 44 12.32 10.93 3.11
N ASN A 45 12.47 11.96 2.27
CA ASN A 45 13.74 12.30 1.64
C ASN A 45 14.77 12.76 2.69
N ILE A 46 14.35 13.52 3.70
CA ILE A 46 15.24 13.93 4.80
C ILE A 46 15.74 12.70 5.57
N CYS A 47 14.87 11.76 5.94
CA CYS A 47 15.28 10.52 6.60
C CYS A 47 16.30 9.72 5.74
N ILE A 48 16.08 9.62 4.42
CA ILE A 48 17.05 8.98 3.52
C ILE A 48 18.40 9.71 3.55
N MET A 49 18.41 11.04 3.47
CA MET A 49 19.64 11.83 3.53
C MET A 49 20.41 11.65 4.84
N HIS A 50 19.73 11.31 5.93
CA HIS A 50 20.33 11.07 7.24
C HIS A 50 20.64 9.58 7.50
N GLY A 51 20.47 8.69 6.51
CA GLY A 51 20.73 7.26 6.66
C GLY A 51 19.74 6.52 7.56
N ASP A 52 18.53 7.07 7.70
CA ASP A 52 17.39 6.47 8.41
C ASP A 52 16.54 5.63 7.45
N ASP A 53 17.20 4.77 6.66
CA ASP A 53 16.62 3.93 5.60
C ASP A 53 16.72 2.43 5.91
N LYS A 54 17.18 2.08 7.11
CA LYS A 54 17.44 0.71 7.57
C LYS A 54 16.20 -0.18 7.54
N ASP A 55 15.03 0.41 7.71
CA ASP A 55 13.76 -0.30 7.78
C ASP A 55 13.06 -0.47 6.41
N ILE A 56 13.66 0.04 5.31
CA ILE A 56 13.05 -0.05 3.97
C ILE A 56 12.76 -1.50 3.57
N ALA A 57 13.68 -2.42 3.84
CA ALA A 57 13.50 -3.83 3.54
C ALA A 57 12.30 -4.42 4.29
N GLN A 58 12.11 -4.01 5.56
CA GLN A 58 10.94 -4.41 6.35
C GLN A 58 9.65 -3.87 5.73
N TYR A 59 9.62 -2.60 5.34
CA TYR A 59 8.44 -2.00 4.71
C TYR A 59 8.02 -2.69 3.40
N ILE A 60 9.01 -3.09 2.59
CA ILE A 60 8.78 -3.82 1.33
C ILE A 60 8.20 -5.20 1.64
N ASN A 61 8.78 -5.94 2.59
CA ASN A 61 8.29 -7.27 2.98
C ASN A 61 6.87 -7.21 3.57
N GLU A 62 6.57 -6.23 4.41
CA GLU A 62 5.21 -6.00 4.92
C GLU A 62 4.20 -5.70 3.80
N GLY A 63 4.63 -4.97 2.76
CA GLY A 63 3.82 -4.70 1.58
C GLY A 63 3.54 -5.95 0.73
N LEU A 64 4.55 -6.80 0.51
CA LEU A 64 4.41 -8.06 -0.22
C LEU A 64 3.49 -9.05 0.51
N ALA A 65 3.66 -9.20 1.82
CA ALA A 65 2.81 -10.07 2.63
C ALA A 65 1.32 -9.68 2.56
N GLN A 66 1.01 -8.38 2.51
CA GLN A 66 -0.36 -7.90 2.31
C GLN A 66 -0.91 -8.30 0.93
N VAL A 67 -0.11 -8.25 -0.13
CA VAL A 67 -0.53 -8.66 -1.48
C VAL A 67 -0.79 -10.16 -1.55
N ASP A 68 0.06 -10.97 -0.92
CA ASP A 68 -0.12 -12.42 -0.88
C ASP A 68 -1.42 -12.82 -0.16
N LEU A 69 -1.75 -12.17 0.96
CA LEU A 69 -3.01 -12.39 1.68
C LEU A 69 -4.24 -12.03 0.83
N ILE A 70 -4.18 -10.89 0.11
CA ILE A 70 -5.26 -10.46 -0.79
C ILE A 70 -5.45 -11.48 -1.93
N ASN A 71 -4.35 -11.98 -2.51
CA ASN A 71 -4.40 -12.96 -3.58
C ASN A 71 -5.01 -14.30 -3.13
N ILE A 72 -4.69 -14.75 -1.91
CA ILE A 72 -5.29 -15.95 -1.30
C ILE A 72 -6.80 -15.73 -1.08
N GLN A 73 -7.19 -14.60 -0.49
CA GLN A 73 -8.60 -14.27 -0.26
C GLN A 73 -9.42 -14.21 -1.56
N ASN A 74 -8.85 -13.64 -2.62
CA ASN A 74 -9.49 -13.58 -3.93
C ASN A 74 -9.59 -14.97 -4.60
N ALA A 75 -8.60 -15.85 -4.38
CA ALA A 75 -8.66 -17.23 -4.85
C ALA A 75 -9.74 -18.03 -4.12
N ASP A 76 -9.87 -17.85 -2.80
CA ASP A 76 -10.92 -18.48 -1.98
C ASP A 76 -12.33 -17.94 -2.29
N GLY A 77 -12.47 -16.67 -2.68
CA GLY A 77 -13.74 -16.13 -3.16
C GLY A 77 -14.19 -16.73 -4.49
N ASN A 78 -13.27 -16.99 -5.41
CA ASN A 78 -13.55 -17.47 -6.76
C ASN A 78 -13.94 -18.96 -6.79
N ILE A 79 -13.41 -19.80 -5.89
CA ILE A 79 -13.83 -21.21 -5.77
C ILE A 79 -15.28 -21.36 -5.27
N ASN A 80 -15.75 -20.45 -4.42
CA ASN A 80 -17.10 -20.48 -3.85
C ASN A 80 -18.17 -20.04 -4.86
N GLU A 81 -17.81 -19.24 -5.87
CA GLU A 81 -18.73 -18.83 -6.94
C GLU A 81 -18.90 -19.93 -8.01
N GLN A 82 -17.88 -20.76 -8.24
CA GLN A 82 -17.95 -21.87 -9.21
C GLN A 82 -18.64 -23.14 -8.67
N THR A 83 -18.66 -23.37 -7.34
CA THR A 83 -19.36 -24.53 -6.74
C THR A 83 -20.84 -24.27 -6.43
N GLY A 84 -21.28 -23.00 -6.40
CA GLY A 84 -22.68 -22.63 -6.16
C GLY A 84 -23.64 -22.85 -7.34
N VAL A 85 -23.15 -23.19 -8.54
CA VAL A 85 -23.97 -23.35 -9.76
C VAL A 85 -24.32 -24.82 -10.06
N ILE A 86 -23.67 -25.81 -9.42
CA ILE A 86 -23.80 -27.23 -9.82
C ILE A 86 -24.86 -28.03 -9.01
N LEU A 87 -25.58 -27.42 -8.05
CA LEU A 87 -26.62 -28.13 -7.27
C LEU A 87 -28.06 -27.64 -7.56
N ARG A 88 -28.36 -27.27 -8.79
CA ARG A 88 -29.75 -27.03 -9.23
C ARG A 88 -30.00 -27.53 -10.65
N GLU A 89 -29.99 -28.84 -10.85
CA GLU A 89 -30.85 -29.54 -11.83
C GLU A 89 -31.28 -30.90 -11.26
#